data_AF-A0A7D5VCX9-F1
#
_entry.id   AF-A0A7D5VCX9-F1
#
_cell.length_a   1.000
_cell.length_b   1.000
_cell.length_c   1.000
_cell.angle_alpha   90.00
_cell.angle_beta   90.00
_cell.angle_gamma   90.00
#
_symmetry.space_group_name_H-M   'P 1'
#
loop_
_entity.id
_entity.type
_entity.pdbx_description
1 polymer ?
#
loop_
_entity_poly.entity_id
_entity_poly.type
_entity_poly.pdbx_seq_one_letter_code
_entity_poly.pdbx_strand_id
1 'polypeptide(L)'
;MPALYTDTWLQLGWLLMGFGVIESARREPWQQSPANHITSWLASSVVILLLWQLKAQVQAGIAFHILGSSALCLIAGRRRALISISAILIIQALSAKLDWQSIGLIWLLKGALPIFITSALLSWAQQRLPLNYFVYIFFNCFCAAALSMWSYGLLHCLILAASGAYEWPFLFEEVLPYYFLMGWPEAFITGLNLTILVVWQPQWVCSFDDIKYLQKRD
;
A
#
# COMPACT_ATOMS: atom_id res chain seq x y z
N MET A 1 -26.84 13.57 -2.68
CA MET A 1 -25.41 13.92 -2.46
C MET A 1 -24.71 13.83 -3.80
N PRO A 2 -23.79 14.74 -4.15
CA PRO A 2 -23.02 14.64 -5.38
C PRO A 2 -22.25 13.30 -5.43
N ALA A 3 -22.06 12.76 -6.63
CA ALA A 3 -21.26 11.55 -6.82
C ALA A 3 -19.81 11.83 -6.39
N LEU A 4 -19.23 10.97 -5.55
CA LEU A 4 -17.86 11.17 -5.04
C LEU A 4 -16.81 11.11 -6.16
N TYR A 5 -17.07 10.28 -7.18
CA TYR A 5 -16.16 10.02 -8.29
C TYR A 5 -16.95 10.04 -9.60
N THR A 6 -16.28 10.40 -10.69
CA THR A 6 -16.87 10.36 -12.03
C THR A 6 -16.91 8.93 -12.56
N ASP A 7 -17.92 8.60 -13.37
CA ASP A 7 -18.08 7.26 -13.95
C ASP A 7 -16.84 6.83 -14.75
N THR A 8 -16.21 7.77 -15.46
CA THR A 8 -14.97 7.53 -16.22
C THR A 8 -13.85 7.01 -15.32
N TRP A 9 -13.66 7.57 -14.12
CA TRP A 9 -12.62 7.12 -13.20
C TRP A 9 -12.94 5.77 -12.57
N LEU A 10 -14.22 5.49 -12.30
CA LEU A 10 -14.66 4.19 -11.79
C LEU A 10 -14.39 3.09 -12.81
N GLN A 11 -14.73 3.33 -14.09
CA GLN A 11 -14.48 2.40 -15.20
C GLN A 11 -12.98 2.19 -15.43
N LEU A 12 -12.20 3.28 -15.49
CA LEU A 12 -10.74 3.20 -15.62
C LEU A 12 -10.12 2.44 -14.44
N GLY A 13 -10.62 2.68 -13.23
CA GLY A 13 -10.21 1.96 -12.02
C GLY A 13 -10.35 0.45 -12.17
N TRP A 14 -11.50 -0.02 -12.65
CA TRP A 14 -11.75 -1.43 -12.90
C TRP A 14 -10.86 -2.01 -14.00
N LEU A 15 -10.68 -1.31 -15.11
CA LEU A 15 -9.82 -1.75 -16.21
C LEU A 15 -8.36 -1.92 -15.75
N LEU A 16 -7.83 -0.92 -15.04
CA LEU A 16 -6.45 -0.94 -14.55
C LEU A 16 -6.25 -1.98 -13.44
N MET A 17 -7.22 -2.12 -12.52
CA MET A 17 -7.20 -3.20 -11.52
C MET A 17 -7.23 -4.58 -12.19
N GLY A 18 -8.16 -4.81 -13.12
CA GLY A 18 -8.27 -6.07 -13.85
C GLY A 18 -6.97 -6.44 -14.56
N PHE A 19 -6.39 -5.48 -15.29
CA PHE A 19 -5.09 -5.67 -15.93
C PHE A 19 -3.98 -5.98 -14.92
N GLY A 20 -3.87 -5.18 -13.86
CA GLY A 20 -2.82 -5.33 -12.84
C GLY A 20 -2.90 -6.66 -12.08
N VAL A 21 -4.11 -7.12 -11.77
CA VAL A 21 -4.35 -8.41 -11.10
C VAL A 21 -4.05 -9.57 -12.04
N ILE A 22 -4.50 -9.51 -13.29
CA ILE A 22 -4.23 -10.56 -14.29
C ILE A 22 -2.72 -10.66 -14.56
N GLU A 23 -2.05 -9.53 -14.74
CA GLU A 23 -0.59 -9.48 -14.95
C GLU A 23 0.17 -10.02 -13.74
N SER A 24 -0.21 -9.60 -12.54
CA SER A 24 0.37 -10.11 -11.29
C SER A 24 0.17 -11.60 -11.13
N ALA A 25 -1.04 -12.11 -11.39
CA ALA A 25 -1.36 -13.52 -11.25
C ALA A 25 -0.65 -14.40 -12.29
N ARG A 26 -0.46 -13.90 -13.52
CA ARG A 26 0.25 -14.65 -14.58
C ARG A 26 1.75 -14.70 -14.35
N ARG A 27 2.36 -13.65 -13.81
CA ARG A 27 3.81 -13.57 -13.66
C ARG A 27 4.33 -14.07 -12.31
N GLU A 28 3.47 -14.26 -11.32
CA GLU A 28 3.88 -14.79 -10.02
C GLU A 28 4.26 -16.27 -10.14
N PRO A 29 5.47 -16.68 -9.71
CA PRO A 29 5.91 -18.08 -9.80
C PRO A 29 5.30 -18.91 -8.65
N TRP A 30 4.00 -19.18 -8.74
CA TRP A 30 3.20 -19.86 -7.70
C TRP A 30 3.84 -21.16 -7.19
N GLN A 31 4.35 -21.99 -8.11
CA GLN A 31 4.92 -23.30 -7.76
C GLN A 31 6.30 -23.22 -7.09
N GLN A 32 7.03 -22.12 -7.27
CA GLN A 32 8.40 -21.96 -6.75
C GLN A 32 8.41 -21.13 -5.45
N SER A 33 7.24 -20.76 -4.96
CA SER A 33 7.08 -19.89 -3.80
C SER A 33 7.36 -20.69 -2.52
N PRO A 34 8.38 -20.33 -1.71
CA PRO A 34 8.64 -21.05 -0.47
C PRO A 34 7.46 -20.87 0.49
N ALA A 35 7.18 -21.91 1.28
CA ALA A 35 6.04 -21.94 2.20
C ALA A 35 6.02 -20.72 3.14
N ASN A 36 7.18 -20.29 3.64
CA ASN A 36 7.31 -19.11 4.49
C ASN A 36 6.84 -17.81 3.81
N HIS A 37 7.08 -17.64 2.51
CA HIS A 37 6.60 -16.47 1.76
C HIS A 37 5.09 -16.52 1.53
N ILE A 38 4.51 -17.71 1.40
CA ILE A 38 3.04 -17.86 1.29
C ILE A 38 2.40 -17.55 2.64
N THR A 39 2.92 -18.11 3.73
CA THR A 39 2.43 -17.88 5.09
C THR A 39 2.50 -16.40 5.47
N SER A 40 3.67 -15.77 5.30
CA SER A 40 3.84 -14.34 5.62
C SER A 40 2.97 -13.43 4.75
N TRP A 41 2.81 -13.76 3.46
CA TRP A 41 1.89 -13.05 2.57
C TRP A 41 0.43 -13.13 3.04
N LEU A 42 -0.08 -14.33 3.30
CA LEU A 42 -1.46 -14.50 3.75
C LEU A 42 -1.67 -13.89 5.14
N ALA A 43 -0.73 -14.08 6.07
CA ALA A 43 -0.80 -13.50 7.41
C ALA A 43 -0.82 -11.97 7.36
N SER A 44 0.10 -11.35 6.62
CA SER A 44 0.11 -9.89 6.45
C SER A 44 -1.16 -9.39 5.76
N SER A 45 -1.70 -10.12 4.78
CA SER A 45 -2.97 -9.76 4.13
C SER A 45 -4.14 -9.74 5.11
N VAL A 46 -4.22 -10.73 6.02
CA VAL A 46 -5.23 -10.78 7.08
C VAL A 46 -5.04 -9.62 8.07
N VAL A 47 -3.80 -9.32 8.47
CA VAL A 47 -3.52 -8.17 9.34
C VAL A 47 -3.97 -6.85 8.68
N ILE A 48 -3.68 -6.64 7.40
CA ILE A 48 -4.16 -5.45 6.66
C ILE A 48 -5.69 -5.41 6.60
N LEU A 49 -6.34 -6.54 6.32
CA LEU A 49 -7.80 -6.65 6.32
C LEU A 49 -8.41 -6.21 7.66
N LEU A 50 -7.81 -6.64 8.77
CA LEU A 50 -8.23 -6.29 10.13
C LEU A 50 -7.95 -4.83 10.46
N LEU A 51 -6.76 -4.32 10.11
CA LEU A 51 -6.39 -2.92 10.33
C LEU A 51 -7.34 -1.96 9.60
N TRP A 52 -7.79 -2.30 8.41
CA TRP A 52 -8.73 -1.45 7.65
C TRP A 52 -10.14 -1.43 8.24
N GLN A 53 -10.44 -2.28 9.23
CA GLN A 53 -11.67 -2.14 10.03
C GLN A 53 -11.57 -0.96 11.00
N LEU A 54 -10.35 -0.58 11.41
CA LEU A 54 -10.06 0.52 12.31
C LEU A 54 -9.92 1.82 11.52
N LYS A 55 -11.03 2.34 11.00
CA LYS A 55 -11.06 3.61 10.25
C LYS A 55 -11.86 4.68 10.99
N ALA A 56 -11.32 5.89 11.04
CA ALA A 56 -12.04 7.07 11.46
C ALA A 56 -12.69 7.71 10.22
N GLN A 57 -13.99 7.55 10.07
CA GLN A 57 -14.74 8.18 8.99
C GLN A 57 -15.09 9.62 9.39
N VAL A 58 -14.66 10.58 8.55
CA VAL A 58 -14.87 12.01 8.81
C VAL A 58 -15.99 12.54 7.92
N GLN A 59 -15.93 12.22 6.62
CA GLN A 59 -16.98 12.56 5.65
C GLN A 59 -17.18 11.43 4.64
N ALA A 60 -18.16 11.57 3.73
CA ALA A 60 -18.42 10.58 2.70
C ALA A 60 -17.19 10.42 1.78
N GLY A 61 -16.65 9.21 1.66
CA GLY A 61 -15.42 8.96 0.91
C GLY A 61 -14.12 9.35 1.64
N ILE A 62 -14.18 10.11 2.72
CA ILE A 62 -13.01 10.58 3.48
C ILE A 62 -12.93 9.82 4.81
N ALA A 63 -12.04 8.83 4.85
CA ALA A 63 -11.75 8.06 6.05
C ALA A 63 -10.23 7.89 6.24
N PHE A 64 -9.78 8.13 7.47
CA PHE A 64 -8.38 8.01 7.86
C PHE A 64 -8.13 6.65 8.54
N HIS A 65 -7.11 5.96 8.07
CA HIS A 65 -6.61 4.67 8.57
C HIS A 65 -5.20 4.46 8.02
N ILE A 66 -4.48 3.53 8.63
CA ILE A 66 -3.18 3.04 8.15
C ILE A 66 -3.43 2.20 6.89
N LEU A 67 -2.65 2.43 5.84
CA LEU A 67 -2.75 1.68 4.59
C LEU A 67 -2.07 0.32 4.73
N GLY A 68 -0.82 0.30 5.20
CA GLY A 68 0.03 -0.89 5.30
C GLY A 68 0.35 -1.57 3.97
N SER A 69 -0.04 -0.96 2.84
CA SER A 69 0.26 -1.44 1.49
C SER A 69 1.77 -1.48 1.21
N SER A 70 2.54 -0.55 1.76
CA SER A 70 4.00 -0.57 1.68
C SER A 70 4.58 -1.75 2.47
N ALA A 71 4.10 -1.99 3.69
CA ALA A 71 4.50 -3.15 4.48
C ALA A 71 4.19 -4.46 3.74
N LEU A 72 2.96 -4.59 3.23
CA LEU A 72 2.53 -5.75 2.46
C LEU A 72 3.38 -5.95 1.19
N CYS A 73 3.73 -4.86 0.50
CA CYS A 73 4.63 -4.90 -0.66
C CYS A 73 6.01 -5.47 -0.33
N LEU A 74 6.59 -5.06 0.81
CA LEU A 74 7.92 -5.53 1.23
C LEU A 74 7.88 -6.99 1.73
N ILE A 75 6.84 -7.34 2.49
CA ILE A 75 6.67 -8.68 3.05
C ILE A 75 6.36 -9.69 1.94
N ALA A 76 5.35 -9.42 1.12
CA ALA A 76 4.84 -10.39 0.15
C ALA A 76 5.42 -10.23 -1.27
N GLY A 77 6.08 -9.11 -1.54
CA GLY A 77 6.44 -8.71 -2.90
C GLY A 77 5.28 -8.04 -3.64
N ARG A 78 5.64 -7.26 -4.67
CA ARG A 78 4.72 -6.39 -5.43
C ARG A 78 3.46 -7.09 -5.93
N ARG A 79 3.62 -8.23 -6.62
CA ARG A 79 2.51 -8.93 -7.30
C ARG A 79 1.50 -9.51 -6.33
N ARG A 80 1.99 -10.18 -5.29
CA ARG A 80 1.16 -10.73 -4.22
C ARG A 80 0.43 -9.66 -3.44
N ALA A 81 1.09 -8.53 -3.17
CA ALA A 81 0.46 -7.38 -2.52
C ALA A 81 -0.71 -6.83 -3.36
N LEU A 82 -0.54 -6.67 -4.67
CA LEU A 82 -1.60 -6.23 -5.59
C LEU A 82 -2.81 -7.17 -5.57
N ILE A 83 -2.57 -8.49 -5.59
CA ILE A 83 -3.62 -9.51 -5.49
C ILE A 83 -4.33 -9.43 -4.13
N SER A 84 -3.59 -9.28 -3.04
CA SER A 84 -4.17 -9.18 -1.69
C SER A 84 -5.03 -7.94 -1.50
N ILE A 85 -4.59 -6.76 -1.94
CA ILE A 85 -5.43 -5.56 -1.85
C ILE A 85 -6.73 -5.75 -2.64
N SER A 86 -6.68 -6.46 -3.76
CA SER A 86 -7.89 -6.83 -4.53
C SER A 86 -8.85 -7.67 -3.70
N ALA A 87 -8.35 -8.74 -3.09
CA ALA A 87 -9.15 -9.62 -2.24
C ALA A 87 -9.73 -8.87 -1.03
N ILE A 88 -8.92 -8.03 -0.37
CA ILE A 88 -9.33 -7.23 0.79
C ILE A 88 -10.46 -6.25 0.45
N LEU A 89 -10.41 -5.63 -0.74
CA LEU A 89 -11.47 -4.72 -1.20
C LEU A 89 -12.74 -5.46 -1.58
N ILE A 90 -12.63 -6.62 -2.24
CA ILE A 90 -13.78 -7.48 -2.54
C ILE A 90 -14.47 -7.93 -1.25
N ILE A 91 -13.71 -8.36 -0.23
CA ILE A 91 -14.24 -8.75 1.08
C ILE A 91 -14.97 -7.57 1.75
N GLN A 92 -14.43 -6.35 1.67
CA GLN A 92 -15.10 -5.17 2.21
C GLN A 92 -16.40 -4.83 1.46
N ALA A 93 -16.42 -5.00 0.14
CA ALA A 93 -17.63 -4.79 -0.66
C ALA A 93 -18.72 -5.83 -0.35
N LEU A 94 -18.34 -7.10 -0.20
CA LEU A 94 -19.22 -8.18 0.27
C LEU A 94 -19.74 -7.91 1.69
N SER A 95 -18.96 -7.22 2.53
CA SER A 95 -19.35 -6.81 3.88
C SER A 95 -20.17 -5.51 3.92
N ALA A 96 -20.60 -4.98 2.76
CA ALA A 96 -21.30 -3.69 2.61
C ALA A 96 -20.55 -2.47 3.19
N LYS A 97 -19.22 -2.57 3.35
CA LYS A 97 -18.35 -1.51 3.87
C LYS A 97 -17.72 -0.65 2.77
N LEU A 98 -17.88 -1.07 1.52
CA LEU A 98 -17.32 -0.46 0.33
C LEU A 98 -18.32 -0.60 -0.83
N ASP A 99 -18.49 0.46 -1.61
CA ASP A 99 -19.29 0.39 -2.82
C ASP A 99 -18.56 -0.38 -3.93
N TRP A 100 -19.29 -1.24 -4.64
CA TRP A 100 -18.74 -2.09 -5.69
C TRP A 100 -18.13 -1.30 -6.85
N GLN A 101 -18.75 -0.20 -7.25
CA GLN A 101 -18.25 0.59 -8.38
C GLN A 101 -16.90 1.24 -8.06
N SER A 102 -16.70 1.62 -6.79
CA SER A 102 -15.48 2.26 -6.30
C SER A 102 -14.27 1.35 -6.10
N ILE A 103 -14.43 0.01 -6.14
CA ILE A 103 -13.36 -0.95 -5.84
C ILE A 103 -12.11 -0.68 -6.68
N GLY A 104 -12.25 -0.57 -8.00
CA GLY A 104 -11.12 -0.41 -8.90
C GLY A 104 -10.32 0.88 -8.63
N LEU A 105 -11.02 1.99 -8.41
CA LEU A 105 -10.37 3.27 -8.10
C LEU A 105 -9.68 3.24 -6.72
N ILE A 106 -10.33 2.66 -5.72
CA ILE A 106 -9.76 2.55 -4.38
C ILE A 106 -8.57 1.57 -4.37
N TRP A 107 -8.61 0.53 -5.18
CA TRP A 107 -7.48 -0.36 -5.41
C TRP A 107 -6.27 0.40 -5.97
N LEU A 108 -6.48 1.29 -6.94
CA LEU A 108 -5.41 2.12 -7.49
C LEU A 108 -4.81 3.04 -6.42
N LEU A 109 -5.66 3.71 -5.65
CA LEU A 109 -5.23 4.72 -4.68
C LEU A 109 -4.59 4.12 -3.43
N LYS A 110 -5.25 3.14 -2.80
CA LYS A 110 -4.79 2.57 -1.54
C LYS A 110 -3.84 1.39 -1.71
N GLY A 111 -3.92 0.69 -2.85
CA GLY A 111 -3.09 -0.47 -3.16
C GLY A 111 -1.96 -0.12 -4.12
N ALA A 112 -2.31 0.02 -5.39
CA ALA A 112 -1.35 0.09 -6.47
C ALA A 112 -0.35 1.23 -6.31
N LEU A 113 -0.82 2.46 -6.06
CA LEU A 113 0.04 3.63 -5.91
C LEU A 113 1.09 3.44 -4.80
N PRO A 114 0.73 3.14 -3.53
CA PRO A 114 1.70 2.81 -2.47
C PRO A 114 2.66 1.67 -2.83
N ILE A 115 2.14 0.60 -3.43
CA ILE A 115 2.92 -0.59 -3.80
C ILE A 115 3.96 -0.25 -4.87
N PHE A 116 3.59 0.56 -5.88
CA PHE A 116 4.50 1.00 -6.93
C PHE A 116 5.55 1.97 -6.41
N ILE A 117 5.17 2.95 -5.58
CA ILE A 117 6.11 3.87 -4.93
C ILE A 117 7.13 3.08 -4.12
N THR A 118 6.66 2.17 -3.28
CA THR A 118 7.52 1.33 -2.41
C THR A 118 8.46 0.46 -3.24
N SER A 119 7.94 -0.21 -4.29
CA SER A 119 8.75 -1.03 -5.19
C SER A 119 9.81 -0.23 -5.95
N ALA A 120 9.45 0.99 -6.40
CA ALA A 120 10.34 1.87 -7.13
C ALA A 120 11.47 2.39 -6.22
N LEU A 121 11.14 2.83 -5.00
CA LEU A 121 12.11 3.27 -4.00
C LEU A 121 13.05 2.13 -3.60
N LEU A 122 12.51 0.92 -3.37
CA LEU A 122 13.32 -0.27 -3.10
C LEU A 122 14.31 -0.56 -4.24
N SER A 123 13.83 -0.56 -5.48
CA SER A 123 14.67 -0.83 -6.65
C SER A 123 15.74 0.25 -6.82
N TRP A 124 15.37 1.51 -6.63
CA TRP A 124 16.29 2.64 -6.69
C TRP A 124 17.37 2.55 -5.60
N ALA A 125 16.97 2.27 -4.36
CA ALA A 125 17.89 2.15 -3.22
C ALA A 125 18.88 1.00 -3.45
N GLN A 126 18.42 -0.15 -3.95
CA GLN A 126 19.30 -1.28 -4.24
C GLN A 126 20.31 -1.00 -5.36
N GLN A 127 20.01 -0.06 -6.26
CA GLN A 127 20.89 0.34 -7.36
C GLN A 127 21.82 1.51 -6.99
N ARG A 128 21.40 2.39 -6.07
CA ARG A 128 22.05 3.70 -5.83
C ARG A 128 22.61 3.88 -4.43
N LEU A 129 22.14 3.12 -3.45
CA LEU A 129 22.57 3.22 -2.06
C LEU A 129 23.35 1.97 -1.62
N PRO A 130 24.20 2.09 -0.59
CA PRO A 130 24.85 0.93 0.01
C PRO A 130 23.81 -0.09 0.49
N LEU A 131 24.03 -1.35 0.15
CA LEU A 131 23.22 -2.48 0.59
C LEU A 131 23.55 -2.80 2.05
N ASN A 132 23.07 -1.96 2.96
CA ASN A 132 23.17 -2.20 4.39
C ASN A 132 21.79 -2.16 5.06
N TYR A 133 21.74 -2.76 6.23
CA TYR A 133 20.54 -2.88 7.05
C TYR A 133 19.84 -1.54 7.34
N PHE A 134 20.59 -0.48 7.64
CA PHE A 134 20.02 0.83 7.97
C PHE A 134 19.36 1.51 6.78
N VAL A 135 19.94 1.41 5.58
CA VAL A 135 19.33 1.90 4.35
C VAL A 135 18.02 1.17 4.11
N TYR A 136 18.00 -0.16 4.26
CA TYR A 136 16.78 -0.92 4.08
C TYR A 136 15.66 -0.44 5.02
N ILE A 137 15.95 -0.28 6.30
CA ILE A 137 14.96 0.16 7.28
C ILE A 137 14.54 1.60 7.05
N PHE A 138 15.46 2.56 7.14
CA PHE A 138 15.08 3.97 7.15
C PHE A 138 14.58 4.44 5.79
N PHE A 139 15.16 3.94 4.70
CA PHE A 139 14.74 4.34 3.36
C PHE A 139 13.58 3.49 2.84
N ASN A 140 13.72 2.16 2.80
CA ASN A 140 12.70 1.31 2.17
C ASN A 140 11.50 1.03 3.08
N CYS A 141 11.65 1.01 4.41
CA CYS A 141 10.53 0.75 5.31
C CYS A 141 9.88 2.04 5.83
N PHE A 142 10.65 2.97 6.40
CA PHE A 142 10.10 4.22 6.95
C PHE A 142 9.77 5.25 5.86
N CYS A 143 10.77 5.71 5.10
CA CYS A 143 10.58 6.78 4.13
C CYS A 143 9.59 6.40 3.01
N ALA A 144 9.71 5.19 2.45
CA ALA A 144 8.79 4.73 1.41
C ALA A 144 7.34 4.66 1.88
N ALA A 145 7.09 4.27 3.14
CA ALA A 145 5.75 4.22 3.71
C ALA A 145 5.16 5.63 3.92
N ALA A 146 5.94 6.58 4.46
CA ALA A 146 5.51 7.98 4.57
C ALA A 146 5.16 8.57 3.19
N LEU A 147 6.07 8.45 2.23
CA LEU A 147 5.88 8.95 0.86
C LEU A 147 4.66 8.32 0.19
N SER A 148 4.40 7.04 0.44
CA SER A 148 3.22 6.34 -0.09
C SER A 148 1.92 6.90 0.48
N MET A 149 1.84 7.12 1.79
CA MET A 149 0.67 7.73 2.44
C MET A 149 0.43 9.16 1.97
N TRP A 150 1.48 9.98 1.90
CA TRP A 150 1.36 11.37 1.44
C TRP A 150 0.94 11.44 -0.03
N SER A 151 1.50 10.58 -0.88
CA SER A 151 1.11 10.52 -2.30
C SER A 151 -0.34 10.08 -2.47
N TYR A 152 -0.78 9.09 -1.68
CA TYR A 152 -2.19 8.70 -1.62
C TYR A 152 -3.09 9.87 -1.19
N GLY A 153 -2.75 10.54 -0.08
CA GLY A 153 -3.55 11.66 0.44
C GLY A 153 -3.68 12.80 -0.55
N LEU A 154 -2.58 13.20 -1.18
CA LEU A 154 -2.56 14.24 -2.21
C LEU A 154 -3.41 13.83 -3.42
N LEU A 155 -3.18 12.64 -3.98
CA LEU A 155 -3.91 12.18 -5.17
C LEU A 155 -5.41 12.00 -4.89
N HIS A 156 -5.75 11.50 -3.71
CA HIS A 156 -7.14 11.35 -3.29
C HIS A 156 -7.84 12.71 -3.18
N CYS A 157 -7.19 13.72 -2.60
CA CYS A 157 -7.73 15.08 -2.56
C CYS A 157 -7.89 15.67 -3.96
N LEU A 158 -6.90 15.51 -4.84
CA LEU A 158 -6.99 15.99 -6.22
C LEU A 158 -8.15 15.36 -7.00
N ILE A 159 -8.37 14.05 -6.81
CA ILE A 159 -9.50 13.33 -7.39
C ILE A 159 -10.82 13.90 -6.86
N LEU A 160 -10.99 14.04 -5.55
CA LEU A 160 -12.21 14.58 -4.96
C LEU A 160 -12.50 16.03 -5.39
N ALA A 161 -11.46 16.84 -5.55
CA ALA A 161 -11.59 18.21 -6.06
C ALA A 161 -12.02 18.22 -7.53
N ALA A 162 -11.36 17.41 -8.37
CA ALA A 162 -11.65 17.35 -9.80
C ALA A 162 -12.98 16.66 -10.15
N SER A 163 -13.56 15.85 -9.25
CA SER A 163 -14.93 15.35 -9.39
C SER A 163 -15.99 16.39 -8.99
N GLY A 164 -15.59 17.51 -8.38
CA GLY A 164 -16.51 18.49 -7.81
C GLY A 164 -17.26 17.97 -6.57
N ALA A 165 -16.81 16.87 -5.98
CA ALA A 165 -17.42 16.29 -4.79
C ALA A 165 -17.18 17.17 -3.54
N TYR A 166 -16.03 17.82 -3.48
CA TYR A 166 -15.62 18.73 -2.41
C TYR A 166 -14.89 19.94 -2.97
N GLU A 167 -15.03 21.09 -2.32
CA GLU A 167 -14.30 22.30 -2.69
C GLU A 167 -12.81 22.17 -2.35
N TRP A 168 -11.95 22.72 -3.21
CA TRP A 168 -10.50 22.67 -3.02
C TRP A 168 -10.03 23.28 -1.68
N PRO A 169 -10.54 24.45 -1.23
CA PRO A 169 -10.12 25.02 0.06
C PRO A 169 -10.34 24.06 1.23
N PHE A 170 -11.52 23.43 1.30
CA PHE A 170 -11.81 22.43 2.33
C PHE A 170 -10.83 21.24 2.28
N LEU A 171 -10.57 20.69 1.10
CA LEU A 171 -9.65 19.55 0.97
C LEU A 171 -8.21 19.93 1.34
N PHE A 172 -7.76 21.12 0.96
CA PHE A 172 -6.41 21.59 1.20
C PHE A 172 -6.17 21.99 2.66
N GLU A 173 -7.14 22.66 3.29
CA GLU A 173 -6.99 23.20 4.65
C GLU A 173 -7.41 22.20 5.73
N GLU A 174 -8.41 21.36 5.46
CA GLU A 174 -9.00 20.48 6.47
C GLU A 174 -8.70 18.99 6.26
N VAL A 175 -8.35 18.52 5.07
CA VAL A 175 -8.17 17.07 4.80
C VAL A 175 -6.71 16.70 4.58
N LEU A 176 -6.03 17.43 3.71
CA LEU A 176 -4.64 17.15 3.35
C LEU A 176 -3.66 17.19 4.56
N PRO A 177 -3.81 18.09 5.54
CA PRO A 177 -2.96 18.09 6.74
C PRO A 177 -3.08 16.83 7.58
N TYR A 178 -4.27 16.20 7.62
CA TYR A 178 -4.43 14.90 8.30
C TYR A 178 -3.72 13.79 7.54
N TYR A 179 -3.75 13.77 6.21
CA TYR A 179 -2.95 12.80 5.45
C TYR A 179 -1.45 13.02 5.64
N PHE A 180 -1.01 14.28 5.71
CA PHE A 180 0.37 14.60 6.07
C PHE A 180 0.71 14.05 7.46
N LEU A 181 -0.14 14.28 8.45
CA LEU A 181 0.03 13.74 9.80
C LEU A 181 0.04 12.20 9.80
N MET A 182 -0.83 11.55 9.01
CA MET A 182 -0.96 10.10 8.91
C MET A 182 0.25 9.41 8.25
N GLY A 183 1.06 10.13 7.47
CA GLY A 183 2.30 9.56 6.93
C GLY A 183 3.31 9.19 8.01
N TRP A 184 3.29 9.87 9.16
CA TRP A 184 4.13 9.52 10.31
C TRP A 184 3.75 8.16 10.93
N PRO A 185 2.53 7.94 11.44
CA PRO A 185 2.17 6.63 11.99
C PRO A 185 2.23 5.51 10.96
N GLU A 186 1.95 5.78 9.67
CA GLU A 186 2.17 4.80 8.59
C GLU A 186 3.64 4.36 8.52
N ALA A 187 4.57 5.34 8.52
CA ALA A 187 6.00 5.08 8.47
C ALA A 187 6.51 4.39 9.73
N PHE A 188 6.06 4.79 10.91
CA PHE A 188 6.47 4.16 12.17
C PHE A 188 5.93 2.74 12.28
N ILE A 189 4.65 2.49 11.97
CA ILE A 189 4.08 1.14 12.02
C ILE A 189 4.76 0.25 11.00
N THR A 190 4.90 0.68 9.75
CA THR A 190 5.58 -0.12 8.71
C THR A 190 7.05 -0.34 9.08
N GLY A 191 7.76 0.72 9.42
CA GLY A 191 9.18 0.70 9.77
C GLY A 191 9.51 -0.19 10.95
N LEU A 192 8.80 -0.05 12.07
CA LEU A 192 9.03 -0.85 13.27
C LEU A 192 8.69 -2.32 13.06
N ASN A 193 7.55 -2.62 12.42
CA ASN A 193 7.17 -4.01 12.15
C ASN A 193 8.16 -4.70 11.21
N LEU A 194 8.58 -4.03 10.14
CA LEU A 194 9.57 -4.59 9.23
C LEU A 194 10.93 -4.74 9.91
N THR A 195 11.35 -3.79 10.76
CA THR A 195 12.58 -3.90 11.57
C THR A 195 12.56 -5.17 12.43
N ILE A 196 11.46 -5.44 13.14
CA ILE A 196 11.30 -6.64 13.94
C ILE A 196 11.35 -7.89 13.05
N LEU A 197 10.61 -7.90 11.93
CA LEU A 197 10.57 -9.05 11.03
C LEU A 197 11.94 -9.36 10.43
N VAL A 198 12.69 -8.38 9.95
CA VAL A 198 14.01 -8.65 9.34
C VAL A 198 15.04 -9.14 10.35
N VAL A 199 14.88 -8.84 11.64
CA VAL A 199 15.77 -9.34 12.71
C VAL A 199 15.40 -10.77 13.11
N TRP A 200 14.11 -11.02 13.33
CA TRP A 200 13.65 -12.26 13.96
C TRP A 200 13.20 -13.33 12.97
N GLN A 201 12.69 -12.93 11.81
CA GLN A 201 12.14 -13.80 10.77
C GLN A 201 12.45 -13.24 9.36
N PRO A 202 13.73 -13.02 8.99
CA PRO A 202 14.10 -12.43 7.69
C PRO A 202 13.49 -13.17 6.50
N GLN A 203 13.34 -14.49 6.61
CA GLN A 203 12.72 -15.36 5.60
C GLN A 203 11.20 -15.13 5.41
N TRP A 204 10.57 -14.22 6.16
CA TRP A 204 9.19 -13.78 5.94
C TRP A 204 9.11 -12.51 5.09
N VAL A 205 10.24 -11.84 4.82
CA VAL A 205 10.27 -10.55 4.12
C VAL A 205 10.85 -10.75 2.72
N CYS A 206 9.98 -10.87 1.71
CA CYS A 206 10.39 -11.17 0.34
C CYS A 206 11.38 -10.15 -0.25
N SER A 207 11.36 -8.89 0.18
CA SER A 207 12.28 -7.85 -0.30
C SER A 207 13.62 -7.77 0.45
N PHE A 208 13.83 -8.60 1.48
CA PHE A 208 15.03 -8.60 2.31
C PHE A 208 15.81 -9.92 2.16
N ASP A 209 17.13 -9.78 2.09
CA ASP A 209 18.08 -10.90 2.02
C ASP A 209 19.19 -10.60 3.04
N ASP A 210 19.23 -11.39 4.12
CA ASP A 210 20.13 -11.20 5.24
C ASP A 210 21.61 -11.27 4.82
N ILE A 211 21.95 -12.20 3.93
CA ILE A 211 23.29 -12.31 3.34
C ILE A 211 23.66 -11.01 2.62
N LYS A 212 22.75 -10.49 1.80
CA LYS A 212 22.99 -9.28 1.00
C LYS A 212 23.12 -8.01 1.84
N TYR A 213 22.37 -7.87 2.94
CA TYR A 213 22.30 -6.62 3.73
C TYR A 213 23.14 -6.63 5.01
N LEU A 214 23.63 -7.78 5.47
CA LEU A 214 24.45 -7.91 6.69
C LEU A 214 25.92 -8.24 6.40
N GLN A 215 26.27 -8.71 5.20
CA GLN A 215 27.68 -8.91 4.84
C GLN A 215 28.41 -7.57 4.73
N LYS A 216 29.50 -7.42 5.50
CA LYS A 216 30.49 -6.37 5.27
C LYS A 216 31.12 -6.62 3.90
N ARG A 217 31.02 -5.65 2.99
CA ARG A 217 31.93 -5.59 1.84
C ARG A 217 33.24 -5.00 2.36
N ASP A 218 34.29 -5.81 2.31
CA ASP A 218 35.67 -5.37 2.55
C ASP A 218 36.11 -4.32 1.52
#